data_AF-A0A842MUN2-F1
#
_entry.id   AF-A0A842MUN2-F1
#
_cell.length_a   1.000
_cell.length_b   1.000
_cell.length_c   1.000
_cell.angle_alpha   90.00
_cell.angle_beta   90.00
_cell.angle_gamma   90.00
#
_symmetry.space_group_name_H-M   'P 1'
#
loop_
_entity.id
_entity.type
_entity.pdbx_description
1 polymer ?
#
loop_
_entity_poly.entity_id
_entity_poly.type
_entity_poly.pdbx_seq_one_letter_code
_entity_poly.pdbx_strand_id
1 'polypeptide(L)' 'MAPELTFASLSQAAEAIRDGRITSLELTEHIIRRIERHNPALNAIVTFTKTEAIAQAKVADEALA' A
#
# COMPACT_ATOMS: atom_id res chain seq x y z
N MET A 1 7.91 0.42 -11.85
CA MET A 1 7.95 1.07 -10.51
C MET A 1 7.21 0.16 -9.55
N ALA A 2 7.74 -0.40 -8.46
CA ALA A 2 9.07 -0.37 -7.84
C ALA A 2 9.23 -1.67 -7.02
N PRO A 3 10.12 -2.62 -7.40
CA PRO A 3 10.44 -3.76 -6.53
C PRO A 3 10.98 -3.32 -5.16
N GLU A 4 11.54 -2.10 -5.06
CA GLU A 4 12.05 -1.53 -3.81
C GLU A 4 10.97 -1.32 -2.74
N LEU A 5 9.74 -0.91 -3.10
CA LEU A 5 8.65 -0.70 -2.11
C LEU A 5 8.06 -2.00 -1.57
N THR A 6 8.31 -3.12 -2.27
CA THR A 6 7.74 -4.43 -1.94
C THR A 6 8.32 -5.00 -0.65
N PHE A 7 9.58 -4.66 -0.39
CA PHE A 7 10.37 -5.10 0.76
C PHE A 7 10.98 -3.91 1.52
N ALA A 8 10.53 -2.69 1.22
CA ALA A 8 10.90 -1.51 1.98
C ALA A 8 10.46 -1.67 3.44
N SER A 9 11.26 -1.14 4.36
CA SER A 9 10.83 -0.98 5.74
C SER A 9 9.72 0.06 5.83
N LEU A 10 8.96 0.02 6.93
CA LEU A 10 7.94 1.04 7.21
C LEU A 10 8.54 2.46 7.18
N SER A 11 9.74 2.64 7.71
CA SER A 11 10.44 3.93 7.72
C SER A 11 10.76 4.42 6.31
N GLN A 12 11.23 3.53 5.42
CA GLN A 12 11.54 3.87 4.02
C GLN A 12 10.27 4.23 3.23
N ALA A 13 9.18 3.49 3.43
CA ALA A 13 7.90 3.79 2.81
C ALA A 13 7.34 5.14 3.30
N ALA A 14 7.41 5.41 4.61
CA ALA A 14 6.95 6.67 5.19
C ALA A 14 7.79 7.87 4.72
N GLU A 15 9.11 7.69 4.57
CA GLU A 15 9.99 8.71 4.00
C GLU A 15 9.67 8.99 2.53
N ALA A 16 9.46 7.94 1.73
CA ALA A 16 9.09 8.10 0.32
C ALA A 16 7.75 8.85 0.15
N ILE A 17 6.78 8.64 1.05
CA ILE A 17 5.52 9.39 1.08
C ILE A 17 5.75 10.85 1.47
N ARG A 18 6.52 11.12 2.53
CA ARG A 18 6.82 12.50 2.97
C ARG A 18 7.59 13.30 1.92
N ASP A 19 8.48 12.64 1.18
CA ASP A 19 9.26 13.26 0.10
C ASP A 19 8.43 13.47 -1.18
N GLY A 20 7.16 13.03 -1.21
CA GLY A 20 6.31 13.08 -2.39
C GLY A 20 6.76 12.16 -3.53
N ARG A 21 7.63 11.18 -3.25
CA ARG A 21 8.11 10.20 -4.25
C ARG A 21 7.03 9.18 -4.59
N ILE A 22 6.12 8.91 -3.66
CA ILE A 22 4.93 8.09 -3.83
C ILE A 22 3.79 8.65 -2.98
N THR A 23 2.56 8.22 -3.28
CA THR A 23 1.41 8.46 -2.42
C THR A 23 1.05 7.23 -1.58
N SER A 24 0.31 7.45 -0.49
CA SER A 24 -0.33 6.42 0.33
C SER A 24 -1.24 5.52 -0.52
N LEU A 25 -2.00 6.11 -1.45
CA LEU A 25 -2.83 5.38 -2.40
C LEU A 25 -1.99 4.47 -3.30
N GLU A 26 -0.90 4.96 -3.89
CA GLU A 26 -0.02 4.16 -4.76
C GLU A 26 0.59 2.97 -4.01
N LEU A 27 1.03 3.17 -2.77
CA LEU A 27 1.56 2.10 -1.93
C LEU A 27 0.48 1.06 -1.59
N THR A 28 -0.72 1.53 -1.22
CA THR A 28 -1.85 0.67 -0.86
C THR A 28 -2.27 -0.19 -2.05
N GLU A 29 -2.42 0.40 -3.24
CA GLU A 29 -2.74 -0.33 -4.46
C GLU A 29 -1.66 -1.36 -4.83
N HIS A 30 -0.38 -1.03 -4.60
CA HIS A 30 0.73 -1.95 -4.82
C HIS A 30 0.61 -3.20 -3.94
N ILE A 31 0.32 -3.04 -2.65
CA ILE A 31 0.14 -4.17 -1.73
C ILE A 31 -1.12 -4.96 -2.06
N ILE A 32 -2.23 -4.30 -2.42
CA ILE A 32 -3.47 -4.96 -2.86
C ILE A 32 -3.21 -5.89 -4.05
N ARG A 33 -2.48 -5.43 -5.08
CA ARG A 33 -2.12 -6.26 -6.24
C ARG A 33 -1.32 -7.52 -5.84
N ARG A 34 -0.48 -7.41 -4.82
CA ARG A 34 0.27 -8.57 -4.28
C ARG A 34 -0.63 -9.54 -3.53
N ILE A 35 -1.54 -9.02 -2.72
CA ILE A 35 -2.53 -9.83 -2.01
C ILE A 35 -3.34 -10.64 -3.02
N GLU A 36 -3.88 -9.99 -4.04
CA GLU A 36 -4.66 -10.65 -5.11
C GLU A 36 -3.86 -11.73 -5.84
N ARG A 37 -2.55 -11.50 -6.05
CA ARG A 37 -1.67 -12.47 -6.71
C ARG A 37 -1.31 -13.67 -5.84
N HIS A 38 -1.06 -13.47 -4.55
CA HIS A 38 -0.42 -14.49 -3.69
C HIS A 38 -1.36 -15.14 -2.68
N ASN A 39 -2.38 -14.41 -2.20
CA ASN A 39 -3.30 -14.93 -1.21
C ASN A 39 -4.07 -16.19 -1.63
N PRO A 40 -4.42 -16.41 -2.92
CA PRO A 40 -5.07 -17.67 -3.33
C PRO A 40 -4.24 -18.93 -3.02
N ALA A 41 -2.91 -18.83 -3.03
CA ALA A 41 -2.02 -19.94 -2.70
C ALA A 41 -1.64 -19.98 -1.21
N LEU A 42 -1.49 -18.81 -0.58
CA LEU A 42 -1.04 -18.70 0.82
C LEU A 42 -2.17 -18.83 1.83
N ASN A 43 -3.39 -18.47 1.44
CA ASN A 43 -4.57 -18.38 2.31
C ASN A 43 -4.29 -17.64 3.64
N ALA A 44 -3.55 -16.53 3.56
CA ALA A 44 -3.09 -15.78 4.72
C ALA A 44 -4.07 -14.68 5.16
N ILE A 45 -4.97 -14.25 4.26
CA ILE A 45 -5.97 -13.22 4.50
C ILE A 45 -7.34 -13.83 4.27
N VAL A 46 -8.13 -13.94 5.33
CA VAL A 46 -9.49 -14.50 5.29
C VAL A 46 -10.52 -13.42 4.95
N THR A 47 -10.41 -12.25 5.57
CA THR A 47 -11.30 -11.10 5.31
C THR A 47 -10.49 -9.99 4.67
N PHE A 48 -10.88 -9.59 3.45
CA PHE A 48 -10.16 -8.58 2.68
C PHE A 48 -11.00 -7.31 2.48
N THR A 49 -10.64 -6.24 3.19
CA THR A 49 -11.32 -4.93 3.20
C THR A 49 -10.68 -3.96 2.20
N LYS A 50 -10.74 -4.33 0.91
CA LYS A 50 -10.07 -3.59 -0.17
C LYS A 50 -10.57 -2.14 -0.29
N THR A 51 -11.88 -1.96 -0.24
CA THR A 51 -12.52 -0.66 -0.44
C THR A 51 -12.17 0.31 0.69
N GLU A 52 -12.19 -0.18 1.93
CA GLU A 52 -11.84 0.59 3.12
C GLU A 52 -10.36 0.99 3.08
N ALA A 53 -9.47 0.08 2.68
CA ALA A 53 -8.05 0.37 2.55
C ALA A 53 -7.78 1.50 1.55
N ILE A 54 -8.44 1.47 0.38
CA ILE A 54 -8.32 2.53 -0.64
C ILE A 54 -8.87 3.86 -0.10
N ALA A 55 -10.03 3.84 0.58
CA ALA A 55 -10.63 5.05 1.14
C ALA A 55 -9.71 5.71 2.19
N GLN A 56 -9.13 4.92 3.09
CA GLN A 56 -8.20 5.41 4.11
C GLN A 56 -6.91 5.96 3.48
N ALA A 57 -6.40 5.31 2.44
CA ALA A 57 -5.19 5.78 1.76
C ALA A 57 -5.39 7.16 1.13
N LYS A 58 -6.55 7.42 0.51
CA LYS A 58 -6.90 8.74 -0.03
C LYS A 58 -6.97 9.81 1.04
N VAL A 59 -7.62 9.52 2.18
CA VAL A 59 -7.68 10.45 3.33
C VAL A 59 -6.27 10.75 3.86
N ALA A 60 -5.39 9.76 3.91
CA ALA A 60 -4.02 9.96 4.34
C ALA A 60 -3.22 10.85 3.37
N ASP A 61 -3.43 10.69 2.06
CA ASP A 61 -2.83 11.58 1.05
C ASP A 61 -3.35 13.02 1.16
N GLU A 62 -4.65 13.20 1.37
CA GLU A 62 -5.27 14.50 1.59
C GLU A 62 -4.76 15.19 2.86
N ALA A 63 -4.45 14.43 3.92
CA ALA A 63 -3.91 14.99 5.16
C ALA A 63 -2.44 15.43 5.06
N LEU A 64 -1.72 14.99 4.02
CA LEU A 64 -0.31 15.31 3.78
C LEU A 64 -0.12 16.47 2.78
N ALA A 65 -1.17 16.82 2.03
CA ALA A 65 -1.21 17.90 1.03
C ALA A 65 -1.34 19.28 1.67
#